data_AF-A0A0K8S5C5-F1
#
_entry.id   AF-A0A0K8S5C5-F1
#
_cell.length_a   1.000
_cell.length_b   1.000
_cell.length_c   1.000
_cell.angle_alpha   90.00
_cell.angle_beta   90.00
_cell.angle_gamma   90.00
#
_symmetry.space_group_name_H-M   'P 1'
#
loop_
_entity.id
_entity.type
_entity.pdbx_description
1 polymer ?
#
loop_
_entity_poly.entity_id
_entity_poly.type
_entity_poly.pdbx_seq_one_letter_code
_entity_poly.pdbx_strand_id
1 'polypeptide(L)'
;MEGPTNAEELVNRLTAVISANDSYLENARQERISRSLTQRIRREQDAAYLESLRVDQEKERRKNEEEERKQNALREEKAREQAEQEKREAIKRAKIDMASEIPPEPEAAHPDCLSVVFKLPSGERIERRFLKTHKLKDVYNFVFCHPSSPDVFEIATNFPKRVLETTTAPEQTLIDAGLRGSQVLFVYDLEA
;
A
#
# COMPACT_ATOMS: atom_id res chain seq x y z
N MET A 1 -83.32 -58.53 -33.62
CA MET A 1 -83.84 -57.75 -34.76
C MET A 1 -82.72 -56.86 -35.26
N GLU A 2 -81.97 -57.33 -36.25
CA GLU A 2 -81.00 -56.51 -36.97
C GLU A 2 -81.61 -56.21 -38.34
N GLY A 3 -82.14 -54.99 -38.49
CA GLY A 3 -82.58 -54.46 -39.79
C GLY A 3 -81.40 -53.77 -40.49
N PRO A 4 -81.44 -53.63 -41.84
CA PRO A 4 -80.40 -52.92 -42.57
C PRO A 4 -80.32 -51.49 -42.06
N THR A 5 -79.21 -51.16 -41.39
CA THR A 5 -79.02 -49.81 -40.83
C THR A 5 -78.72 -48.88 -42.00
N ASN A 6 -79.55 -47.85 -42.20
CA ASN A 6 -79.33 -46.88 -43.26
C ASN A 6 -78.03 -46.09 -42.98
N ALA A 7 -77.26 -45.77 -44.03
CA ALA A 7 -75.95 -45.10 -43.90
C ALA A 7 -76.06 -43.77 -43.13
N GLU A 8 -77.13 -43.00 -43.36
CA GLU A 8 -77.40 -41.75 -42.64
C GLU A 8 -77.62 -41.97 -41.14
N GLU A 9 -78.25 -43.07 -40.75
CA GLU A 9 -78.56 -43.36 -39.35
C GLU A 9 -77.31 -43.80 -38.58
N LEU A 10 -76.41 -44.53 -39.24
CA LEU A 10 -75.08 -44.85 -38.69
C LEU A 10 -74.23 -43.59 -38.50
N VAL A 11 -74.23 -42.68 -39.49
CA VAL A 11 -73.51 -41.41 -39.41
C VAL A 11 -74.06 -40.54 -38.28
N ASN A 12 -75.39 -40.44 -38.13
CA ASN A 12 -76.00 -39.68 -37.04
C ASN A 12 -75.63 -40.24 -35.66
N ARG A 13 -75.59 -41.57 -35.53
CA ARG A 13 -75.18 -42.25 -34.28
C ARG A 13 -73.71 -42.00 -33.95
N LEU A 14 -72.82 -42.11 -34.94
CA LEU A 14 -71.40 -41.79 -34.78
C LEU A 14 -71.19 -40.32 -34.41
N THR A 15 -71.91 -39.41 -35.07
CA THR A 15 -71.81 -37.97 -34.82
C THR A 15 -72.29 -37.61 -33.41
N ALA A 16 -73.34 -38.25 -32.91
CA ALA A 16 -73.81 -38.09 -31.52
C ALA A 16 -72.81 -38.62 -30.49
N VAL A 17 -72.13 -39.74 -30.79
CA VAL A 17 -71.09 -40.30 -29.92
C VAL A 17 -69.83 -39.43 -29.93
N ILE A 18 -69.47 -38.86 -31.08
CA ILE A 18 -68.35 -37.91 -31.21
C ILE A 18 -68.67 -36.63 -30.44
N SER A 19 -69.84 -36.02 -30.65
CA SER A 19 -70.21 -34.78 -29.95
C SER A 19 -70.31 -34.97 -28.44
N ALA A 20 -70.75 -36.14 -27.97
CA ALA A 20 -70.74 -36.48 -26.55
C ALA A 20 -69.31 -36.54 -25.97
N ASN A 21 -68.34 -37.04 -26.74
CA ASN A 21 -66.94 -37.16 -26.31
C ASN A 21 -66.11 -35.89 -26.54
N ASP A 22 -66.51 -35.00 -27.44
CA ASP A 22 -65.79 -33.75 -27.75
C ASP A 22 -65.61 -32.90 -26.49
N SER A 23 -66.64 -32.81 -25.65
CA SER A 23 -66.57 -32.09 -24.37
C SER A 23 -65.48 -32.65 -23.44
N TYR A 24 -65.35 -33.98 -23.37
CA TYR A 24 -64.34 -34.64 -22.55
C TYR A 24 -62.93 -34.44 -23.12
N LEU A 25 -62.77 -34.58 -24.45
CA LEU A 25 -61.49 -34.37 -25.11
C LEU A 25 -61.03 -32.91 -25.02
N GLU A 26 -61.95 -31.96 -25.14
CA GLU A 26 -61.65 -30.53 -25.00
C GLU A 26 -61.26 -30.21 -23.56
N ASN A 27 -62.00 -30.69 -22.56
CA ASN A 27 -61.61 -30.55 -21.15
C ASN A 27 -60.21 -31.14 -20.88
N ALA A 28 -59.92 -32.33 -21.41
CA ALA A 28 -58.61 -32.97 -21.27
C ALA A 28 -57.49 -32.18 -21.96
N ARG A 29 -57.76 -31.52 -23.10
CA ARG A 29 -56.81 -30.61 -23.77
C ARG A 29 -56.58 -29.35 -22.96
N GLN A 30 -57.64 -28.70 -22.50
CA GLN A 30 -57.57 -27.48 -21.69
C GLN A 30 -56.80 -27.73 -20.40
N GLU A 31 -56.99 -28.88 -19.76
CA GLU A 31 -56.27 -29.23 -18.54
C GLU A 31 -54.77 -29.45 -18.81
N ARG A 32 -54.39 -30.10 -19.92
CA ARG A 32 -52.98 -30.22 -20.32
C ARG A 32 -52.34 -28.87 -20.60
N ILE A 33 -53.04 -27.99 -21.32
CA ILE A 33 -52.57 -26.64 -21.62
C ILE A 33 -52.37 -25.85 -20.32
N SER A 34 -53.36 -25.86 -19.43
CA SER A 34 -53.30 -25.19 -18.12
C SER A 34 -52.12 -25.68 -17.30
N ARG A 35 -51.94 -27.00 -17.13
CA ARG A 35 -50.78 -27.57 -16.42
C ARG A 35 -49.46 -27.17 -17.04
N SER A 36 -49.36 -27.19 -18.38
CA SER A 36 -48.14 -26.78 -19.08
C SER A 36 -47.82 -25.30 -18.89
N LEU A 37 -48.84 -24.45 -18.86
CA LEU A 37 -48.70 -23.01 -18.64
C LEU A 37 -48.27 -22.73 -17.20
N THR A 38 -48.91 -23.36 -16.21
CA THR A 38 -48.51 -23.24 -14.80
C THR A 38 -47.06 -23.68 -14.60
N GLN A 39 -46.64 -24.78 -15.23
CA GLN A 39 -45.24 -25.22 -15.17
C GLN A 39 -44.28 -24.22 -15.82
N ARG A 40 -44.65 -23.62 -16.95
CA ARG A 40 -43.84 -22.57 -17.60
C ARG A 40 -43.69 -21.34 -16.73
N ILE A 41 -44.80 -20.81 -16.21
CA ILE A 41 -44.80 -19.62 -15.34
C ILE A 41 -43.92 -19.86 -14.11
N ARG A 42 -44.04 -21.03 -13.47
CA ARG A 42 -43.21 -21.37 -12.31
C ARG A 42 -41.73 -21.42 -12.67
N ARG A 43 -41.37 -22.04 -13.80
CA ARG A 43 -39.97 -22.08 -14.27
C ARG A 43 -39.41 -20.69 -14.57
N GLU A 44 -40.21 -19.81 -15.16
CA GLU A 44 -39.80 -18.42 -15.45
C GLU A 44 -39.60 -17.62 -14.15
N GLN A 45 -40.50 -17.78 -13.17
CA GLN A 45 -40.35 -17.16 -11.85
C GLN A 45 -39.13 -17.69 -11.10
N ASP A 46 -38.93 -19.01 -11.09
CA ASP A 46 -37.78 -19.64 -10.47
C ASP A 46 -36.47 -19.18 -11.15
N ALA A 47 -36.45 -19.07 -12.48
CA ALA A 47 -35.29 -18.57 -13.23
C ALA A 47 -35.00 -17.09 -12.91
N ALA A 48 -36.01 -16.23 -12.92
CA ALA A 48 -35.86 -14.81 -12.58
C ALA A 48 -35.41 -14.60 -11.13
N TYR A 49 -35.93 -15.41 -10.20
CA TYR A 49 -35.52 -15.38 -8.80
C TYR A 49 -34.04 -15.78 -8.63
N LEU A 50 -33.61 -16.86 -9.29
CA LEU A 50 -32.22 -17.30 -9.25
C LEU A 50 -31.27 -16.29 -9.89
N GLU A 51 -31.69 -15.62 -10.96
CA GLU A 51 -30.92 -14.55 -11.59
C GLU A 51 -30.78 -13.34 -10.67
N SER A 52 -31.88 -12.87 -10.07
CA SER A 52 -31.87 -11.78 -9.10
C SER A 52 -30.95 -12.10 -7.91
N LEU A 53 -31.06 -13.32 -7.37
CA LEU A 53 -30.23 -13.76 -6.24
C LEU A 53 -28.74 -13.73 -6.58
N ARG A 54 -28.36 -14.16 -7.80
CA ARG A 54 -26.96 -14.10 -8.24
C ARG A 54 -26.45 -12.67 -8.37
N VAL A 55 -27.26 -11.78 -8.93
CA VAL A 55 -26.90 -10.37 -9.08
C VAL A 55 -26.70 -9.71 -7.71
N ASP A 56 -27.60 -9.98 -6.76
CA ASP A 56 -27.49 -9.43 -5.40
C ASP A 56 -26.25 -9.98 -4.67
N GLN A 57 -26.00 -11.29 -4.77
CA GLN A 57 -24.79 -11.91 -4.20
C GLN A 57 -23.50 -11.36 -4.81
N GLU A 58 -23.45 -11.19 -6.14
CA GLU A 58 -22.26 -10.63 -6.80
C GLU A 58 -22.06 -9.17 -6.44
N LYS A 59 -23.14 -8.39 -6.32
CA LYS A 59 -23.08 -6.99 -5.90
C LYS A 59 -22.59 -6.85 -4.46
N GLU A 60 -23.07 -7.69 -3.55
CA GLU A 60 -22.62 -7.72 -2.17
C GLU A 60 -21.14 -8.11 -2.08
N ARG A 61 -20.75 -9.17 -2.80
CA ARG A 61 -19.34 -9.59 -2.86
C ARG A 61 -18.43 -8.48 -3.39
N ARG A 62 -18.81 -7.81 -4.48
CA ARG A 62 -18.04 -6.69 -5.04
C ARG A 62 -17.93 -5.52 -4.07
N LYS A 63 -19.01 -5.19 -3.35
CA LYS A 63 -18.98 -4.14 -2.31
C LYS A 63 -18.03 -4.50 -1.17
N ASN A 64 -18.09 -5.73 -0.66
CA ASN A 64 -17.21 -6.19 0.41
C ASN A 64 -15.75 -6.20 -0.03
N GLU A 65 -15.45 -6.68 -1.24
CA GLU A 65 -14.10 -6.67 -1.80
C GLU A 65 -13.58 -5.23 -2.01
N GLU A 66 -14.42 -4.29 -2.45
CA GLU A 66 -14.04 -2.88 -2.59
C GLU A 66 -13.80 -2.20 -1.22
N GLU A 67 -14.64 -2.48 -0.24
CA GLU A 67 -14.50 -1.95 1.12
C GLU A 67 -13.25 -2.51 1.80
N GLU A 68 -12.99 -3.81 1.67
CA GLU A 68 -11.76 -4.45 2.18
C GLU A 68 -10.50 -3.87 1.52
N ARG A 69 -10.52 -3.66 0.19
CA ARG A 69 -9.41 -2.99 -0.52
C ARG A 69 -9.17 -1.57 -0.01
N LYS A 70 -10.22 -0.79 0.20
CA LYS A 70 -10.12 0.58 0.75
C LYS A 70 -9.57 0.57 2.18
N GLN A 71 -10.03 -0.35 3.03
CA GLN A 71 -9.55 -0.51 4.39
C GLN A 71 -8.08 -0.93 4.44
N ASN A 72 -7.67 -1.86 3.57
CA ASN A 72 -6.28 -2.31 3.50
C ASN A 72 -5.36 -1.19 2.98
N ALA A 73 -5.77 -0.45 1.95
CA ALA A 73 -5.00 0.70 1.46
C ALA A 73 -4.83 1.78 2.54
N LEU A 74 -5.90 2.11 3.27
CA LEU A 74 -5.83 3.10 4.36
C LEU A 74 -4.94 2.62 5.52
N ARG A 75 -4.96 1.32 5.84
CA ARG A 75 -4.09 0.74 6.88
C ARG A 75 -2.62 0.79 6.45
N GLU A 76 -2.33 0.47 5.19
CA GLU A 76 -0.97 0.51 4.67
C GLU A 76 -0.42 1.94 4.64
N GLU A 77 -1.23 2.91 4.21
CA GLU A 77 -0.86 4.33 4.22
C GLU A 77 -0.56 4.81 5.64
N LYS A 78 -1.46 4.53 6.60
CA LYS A 78 -1.23 4.87 8.02
C LYS A 78 0.01 4.20 8.60
N ALA A 79 0.27 2.94 8.26
CA ALA A 79 1.46 2.23 8.73
C ALA A 79 2.75 2.85 8.16
N ARG A 80 2.73 3.28 6.89
CA ARG A 80 3.86 3.99 6.27
C ARG A 80 4.09 5.35 6.95
N GLU A 81 3.04 6.12 7.17
CA GLU A 81 3.13 7.41 7.87
C GLU A 81 3.67 7.25 9.29
N GLN A 82 3.18 6.27 10.04
CA GLN A 82 3.67 5.96 11.40
C GLN A 82 5.14 5.56 11.38
N ALA A 83 5.55 4.67 10.47
CA ALA A 83 6.95 4.26 10.35
C ALA A 83 7.86 5.45 9.99
N GLU A 84 7.41 6.38 9.15
CA GLU A 84 8.17 7.60 8.82
C GLU A 84 8.27 8.55 10.02
N GLN A 85 7.18 8.72 10.78
CA GLN A 85 7.18 9.51 12.01
C GLN A 85 8.10 8.91 13.06
N GLU A 86 8.02 7.61 13.31
CA GLU A 86 8.90 6.90 14.25
C GLU A 86 10.37 7.02 13.87
N LYS A 87 10.69 6.89 12.57
CA LYS A 87 12.06 7.11 12.07
C LYS A 87 12.53 8.53 12.36
N ARG A 88 11.72 9.55 12.03
CA ARG A 88 12.05 10.96 12.30
C ARG A 88 12.23 11.23 13.79
N GLU A 89 11.39 10.68 14.64
CA GLU A 89 11.51 10.82 16.09
C GLU A 89 12.76 10.11 16.63
N ALA A 90 13.06 8.91 16.15
CA ALA A 90 14.26 8.17 16.52
C ALA A 90 15.53 8.95 16.15
N ILE A 91 15.58 9.52 14.94
CA ILE A 91 16.68 10.37 14.50
C ILE A 91 16.80 11.62 15.37
N LYS A 92 15.68 12.30 15.68
CA LYS A 92 15.70 13.47 16.60
C LYS A 92 16.24 13.12 17.97
N ARG A 93 15.84 11.97 18.55
CA ARG A 93 16.37 11.51 19.84
C ARG A 93 17.86 11.21 19.75
N ALA A 94 18.29 10.52 18.69
CA ALA A 94 19.71 10.26 18.45
C ALA A 94 20.53 11.56 18.33
N LYS A 95 20.01 12.60 17.66
CA LYS A 95 20.66 13.92 17.58
C LYS A 95 20.82 14.56 18.96
N ILE A 96 19.82 14.46 19.83
CA ILE A 96 19.88 15.00 21.19
C ILE A 96 20.91 14.24 22.03
N ASP A 97 20.87 12.92 22.00
CA ASP A 97 21.78 12.06 22.77
C ASP A 97 23.24 12.28 22.32
N MET A 98 23.49 12.28 21.02
CA MET A 98 24.82 12.52 20.46
C MET A 98 25.33 13.94 20.72
N ALA A 99 24.45 14.95 20.77
CA ALA A 99 24.86 16.32 21.07
C ALA A 99 25.48 16.45 22.47
N SER A 100 25.05 15.61 23.42
CA SER A 100 25.60 15.58 24.77
C SER A 100 27.00 14.94 24.85
N GLU A 101 27.36 14.09 23.88
CA GLU A 101 28.68 13.44 23.81
C GLU A 101 29.76 14.32 23.16
N ILE A 102 29.39 15.43 22.50
CA ILE A 102 30.33 16.27 21.76
C ILE A 102 31.26 17.02 22.74
N PRO A 103 32.60 16.89 22.62
CA PRO A 103 33.54 17.63 23.44
C PRO A 103 33.38 19.15 23.31
N PRO A 104 33.59 19.93 24.39
CA PRO A 104 33.51 21.38 24.34
C PRO A 104 34.55 21.98 23.35
N GLU A 105 34.23 23.15 22.80
CA GLU A 105 35.10 23.82 21.84
C GLU A 105 36.39 24.30 22.53
N PRO A 106 37.58 23.93 22.04
CA PRO A 106 38.84 24.36 22.63
C PRO A 106 39.13 25.85 22.36
N GLU A 107 39.89 26.47 23.26
CA GLU A 107 40.31 27.86 23.11
C GLU A 107 41.19 28.09 21.88
N ALA A 108 41.09 29.28 21.26
CA ALA A 108 41.88 29.65 20.08
C ALA A 108 43.39 29.59 20.31
N ALA A 109 43.82 29.84 21.55
CA ALA A 109 45.23 29.87 21.93
C ALA A 109 45.82 28.48 22.18
N HIS A 110 45.02 27.41 22.11
CA HIS A 110 45.52 26.06 22.37
C HIS A 110 46.45 25.59 21.22
N PRO A 111 47.68 25.13 21.51
CA PRO A 111 48.68 24.78 20.48
C PRO A 111 48.26 23.61 19.57
N ASP A 112 47.36 22.76 20.07
CA ASP A 112 46.78 21.63 19.33
C ASP A 112 45.36 21.87 18.82
N CYS A 113 44.92 23.12 18.73
CA CYS A 113 43.66 23.47 18.12
C CYS A 113 43.71 23.34 16.58
N LEU A 114 42.64 22.78 16.02
CA LEU A 114 42.35 22.64 14.59
C LEU A 114 41.06 23.40 14.29
N SER A 115 41.03 24.26 13.26
CA SER A 115 39.77 24.87 12.80
C SER A 115 39.21 24.08 11.62
N VAL A 116 37.97 23.61 11.74
CA VAL A 116 37.29 22.84 10.70
C VAL A 116 36.06 23.60 10.22
N VAL A 117 36.01 23.77 8.90
CA VAL A 117 34.90 24.38 8.20
C VAL A 117 34.14 23.29 7.47
N PHE A 118 32.88 23.09 7.82
CA PHE A 118 31.97 22.17 7.14
C PHE A 118 31.13 22.93 6.11
N LYS A 119 31.12 22.43 4.87
CA LYS A 119 30.21 22.88 3.82
C LYS A 119 29.09 21.85 3.70
N LEU A 120 27.88 22.26 4.07
CA LEU A 120 26.69 21.42 4.00
C LEU A 120 26.11 21.39 2.57
N PRO A 121 25.38 20.33 2.20
CA PRO A 121 24.68 20.26 0.91
C PRO A 121 23.57 21.31 0.79
N SER A 122 23.04 21.81 1.92
CA SER A 122 22.12 22.96 1.98
C SER A 122 22.76 24.30 1.56
N GLY A 123 24.08 24.35 1.39
CA GLY A 123 24.84 25.57 1.09
C GLY A 123 25.30 26.34 2.34
N GLU A 124 24.89 25.91 3.54
CA GLU A 124 25.35 26.51 4.79
C GLU A 124 26.80 26.12 5.11
N ARG A 125 27.53 27.05 5.72
CA ARG A 125 28.92 26.87 6.16
C ARG A 125 28.99 26.97 7.67
N ILE A 126 29.42 25.89 8.31
CA ILE A 126 29.59 25.80 9.77
C ILE A 126 31.08 25.76 10.08
N GLU A 127 31.52 26.50 11.08
CA GLU A 127 32.90 26.44 11.57
C GLU A 127 32.91 25.98 13.02
N ARG A 128 33.82 25.06 13.35
CA ARG A 128 34.08 24.62 14.72
C ARG A 128 35.54 24.25 14.90
N ARG A 129 36.06 24.51 16.09
CA ARG A 129 37.39 24.08 16.51
C ARG A 129 37.37 22.72 17.20
N PHE A 130 38.40 21.92 16.96
CA PHE A 130 38.63 20.61 17.59
C PHE A 130 40.09 20.49 18.03
N LEU A 131 40.38 19.60 18.97
CA LEU A 131 41.77 19.25 19.28
C LEU A 131 42.26 18.18 18.31
N LYS A 132 43.55 18.19 17.98
CA LYS A 132 44.19 17.14 17.13
C LYS A 132 43.98 15.72 17.69
N THR A 133 43.79 15.60 19.00
CA THR A 133 43.56 14.34 19.74
C THR A 133 42.10 13.90 19.76
N HIS A 134 41.15 14.76 19.36
CA HIS A 134 39.74 14.37 19.25
C HIS A 134 39.57 13.30 18.17
N LYS A 135 38.46 12.56 18.26
CA LYS A 135 38.18 11.43 17.38
C LYS A 135 37.40 11.88 16.16
N LEU A 136 37.48 11.12 15.07
CA LEU A 136 36.63 11.32 13.89
C LEU A 136 35.15 11.19 14.23
N LYS A 137 34.78 10.34 15.22
CA LYS A 137 33.42 10.25 15.76
C LYS A 137 32.89 11.62 16.23
N ASP A 138 33.70 12.42 16.89
CA ASP A 138 33.27 13.72 17.44
C ASP A 138 32.91 14.71 16.33
N VAL A 139 33.67 14.65 15.23
CA VAL A 139 33.42 15.45 14.01
C VAL A 139 32.13 15.01 13.32
N TYR A 140 31.92 13.70 13.20
CA TYR A 140 30.67 13.16 12.64
C TYR A 140 29.45 13.53 13.48
N ASN A 141 29.53 13.32 14.80
CA ASN A 141 28.46 13.67 15.74
C ASN A 141 28.12 15.16 15.66
N PHE A 142 29.12 16.04 15.58
CA PHE A 142 28.89 17.48 15.44
C PHE A 142 28.11 17.84 14.18
N VAL A 143 28.47 17.26 13.04
CA VAL A 143 27.73 17.48 11.78
C VAL A 143 26.32 16.89 11.89
N PHE A 144 26.18 15.67 12.41
CA PHE A 144 24.88 14.98 12.53
C PHE A 144 23.88 15.71 13.45
N CYS A 145 24.37 16.37 14.51
CA CYS A 145 23.52 17.12 15.44
C CYS A 145 23.08 18.48 14.88
N HIS A 146 23.65 18.95 13.76
CA HIS A 146 23.29 20.25 13.20
C HIS A 146 21.91 20.18 12.51
N PRO A 147 21.02 21.18 12.72
CA PRO A 147 19.66 21.15 12.14
C PRO A 147 19.65 21.11 10.61
N SER A 148 20.67 21.70 9.98
CA SER A 148 20.82 21.76 8.51
C SER A 148 21.60 20.59 7.90
N SER A 149 21.96 19.56 8.69
CA SER A 149 22.64 18.38 8.16
C SER A 149 21.65 17.35 7.61
N PRO A 150 22.04 16.56 6.60
CA PRO A 150 21.28 15.37 6.21
C PRO A 150 21.23 14.36 7.37
N ASP A 151 20.30 13.42 7.28
CA ASP A 151 20.24 12.29 8.21
C ASP A 151 21.24 11.18 7.82
N VAL A 152 21.54 11.03 6.53
CA VAL A 152 22.56 10.11 6.00
C VAL A 152 23.55 10.89 5.13
N PHE A 153 24.81 10.94 5.56
CA PHE A 153 25.83 11.73 4.87
C PHE A 153 27.23 11.13 4.97
N GLU A 154 28.10 11.59 4.06
CA GLU A 154 29.54 11.35 4.09
C GLU A 154 30.31 12.66 4.20
N ILE A 155 31.45 12.63 4.91
CA ILE A 155 32.33 13.79 5.04
C ILE A 155 33.59 13.56 4.21
N ALA A 156 33.96 14.50 3.35
CA ALA A 156 35.18 14.42 2.56
C ALA A 156 36.04 15.68 2.65
N THR A 157 37.36 15.51 2.50
CA THR A 157 38.32 16.61 2.35
C THR A 157 38.32 17.16 0.92
N ASN A 158 38.72 18.43 0.74
CA ASN A 158 38.81 19.06 -0.57
C ASN A 158 40.09 18.70 -1.35
N PHE A 159 41.26 18.78 -0.69
CA PHE A 159 42.54 18.58 -1.35
C PHE A 159 43.61 17.99 -0.42
N PRO A 160 44.12 16.77 -0.71
CA PRO A 160 43.59 15.83 -1.69
C PRO A 160 42.15 15.41 -1.33
N LYS A 161 41.32 15.15 -2.35
CA LYS A 161 39.95 14.70 -2.12
C LYS A 161 39.95 13.29 -1.53
N ARG A 162 39.45 13.15 -0.31
CA ARG A 162 39.38 11.86 0.39
C ARG A 162 38.14 11.84 1.30
N VAL A 163 37.38 10.75 1.23
CA VAL A 163 36.27 10.50 2.16
C VAL A 163 36.85 10.08 3.51
N LEU A 164 36.35 10.70 4.59
CA LEU A 164 36.75 10.37 5.95
C LEU A 164 35.98 9.13 6.41
N GLU A 165 36.70 8.19 6.98
CA GLU A 165 36.18 6.91 7.48
C GLU A 165 35.49 7.04 8.84
N THR A 166 34.52 7.96 8.95
CA THR A 166 33.87 8.27 10.23
C THR A 166 33.06 7.11 10.80
N THR A 167 32.56 6.22 9.94
CA THR A 167 31.75 5.04 10.32
C THR A 167 32.59 3.79 10.56
N THR A 168 33.67 3.59 9.77
CA THR A 168 34.52 2.39 9.82
C THR A 168 35.68 2.51 10.82
N ALA A 169 36.20 3.73 11.03
CA ALA A 169 37.29 4.01 11.96
C ALA A 169 36.95 5.18 12.91
N PRO A 170 35.87 5.06 13.72
CA PRO A 170 35.38 6.17 14.56
C PRO A 170 36.38 6.63 15.62
N GLU A 171 37.27 5.73 16.05
CA GLU A 171 38.27 5.94 17.10
C GLU A 171 39.57 6.59 16.59
N GLN A 172 39.71 6.76 15.27
CA GLN A 172 40.88 7.42 14.68
C GLN A 172 40.89 8.90 15.08
N THR A 173 42.06 9.40 15.47
CA THR A 173 42.23 10.81 15.84
C THR A 173 42.24 11.70 14.60
N LEU A 174 41.91 12.99 14.77
CA LEU A 174 41.94 13.94 13.65
C LEU A 174 43.32 14.05 13.00
N ILE A 175 44.41 13.96 13.78
CA ILE A 175 45.77 14.00 13.23
C ILE A 175 46.12 12.74 12.43
N ASP A 176 45.69 11.56 12.88
CA ASP A 176 45.88 10.28 12.18
C ASP A 176 45.04 10.23 10.90
N ALA A 177 43.87 10.88 10.93
CA ALA A 177 43.03 11.10 9.77
C ALA A 177 43.62 12.14 8.80
N GLY A 178 44.82 12.65 9.04
CA GLY A 178 45.51 13.63 8.18
C GLY A 178 44.91 15.04 8.24
N LEU A 179 44.05 15.32 9.22
CA LEU A 179 43.50 16.67 9.45
C LEU A 179 44.53 17.49 10.24
N ARG A 180 45.04 18.56 9.63
CA ARG A 180 46.06 19.46 10.19
C ARG A 180 45.71 20.92 9.93
N GLY A 181 45.94 21.79 10.93
CA GLY A 181 45.73 23.23 10.84
C GLY A 181 44.26 23.65 10.63
N SER A 182 44.01 24.42 9.56
CA SER A 182 42.65 24.81 9.15
C SER A 182 42.23 23.98 7.94
N GLN A 183 41.09 23.29 8.03
CA GLN A 183 40.58 22.42 6.97
C GLN A 183 39.15 22.73 6.57
N VAL A 184 38.85 22.51 5.29
CA VAL A 184 37.50 22.57 4.75
C VAL A 184 37.05 21.15 4.41
N LEU A 185 35.98 20.73 5.07
CA LEU A 185 35.30 19.46 4.85
C LEU A 185 33.97 19.69 4.13
N PHE A 186 33.65 18.81 3.21
CA PHE A 186 32.40 18.80 2.45
C PHE A 186 31.53 17.67 2.96
N VAL A 187 30.26 17.99 3.22
CA VAL A 187 29.25 17.01 3.60
C VAL A 187 28.45 16.68 2.35
N TYR A 188 28.42 15.41 1.99
CA TYR A 188 27.63 14.88 0.89
C TYR A 188 26.41 14.17 1.44
N ASP A 189 25.24 14.53 0.94
CA ASP A 189 23.99 13.83 1.23
C ASP A 189 23.95 12.52 0.42
N LEU A 190 23.69 11.40 1.08
CA LEU A 190 23.56 10.09 0.43
C LEU A 190 22.11 9.73 0.08
N GLU A 191 21.14 10.51 0.57
CA GLU A 191 19.70 10.31 0.31
C GLU A 191 19.11 11.31 -0.69
N ALA A 192 19.95 12.20 -1.25
CA ALA A 192 19.55 13.23 -2.22
C ALA A 192 19.32 12.72 -3.66
#